data_AF-A0A1S2J2Q2-F1
#
_entry.id   AF-A0A1S2J2Q2-F1
#
_cell.length_a   1.000
_cell.length_b   1.000
_cell.length_c   1.000
_cell.angle_alpha   90.00
_cell.angle_beta   90.00
_cell.angle_gamma   90.00
#
_symmetry.space_group_name_H-M   'P 1'
#
loop_
_entity.id
_entity.type
_entity.pdbx_description
1 polymer ?
#
loop_
_entity_poly.entity_id
_entity_poly.type
_entity_poly.pdbx_seq_one_letter_code
_entity_poly.pdbx_strand_id
1 'polypeptide(L)'
;MGARSRTISILMAVQAVGALLVVLLGERTLRAVTVTLPGQPTSTLSHVDLGAAMVVVLALSAAAWALSAGAGARSSGAGARSSWWSGALDPLLTTPITLFVVAQLNGIRDVGALVGVYALASAGVLFAVVQRRDDRATGGSRVPLGLGSAVGIVPWGIVAFHQVGAGIVGHPLPGIVVVITLTALVAAVAEFVATWRRQLVAAAVLRTAGFALVAWLVVAAL
;
A
#
# COMPACT_ATOMS: atom_id res chain seq x y z
N MET A 1 -14.00 -4.95 -19.98
CA MET A 1 -13.44 -4.71 -18.63
C MET A 1 -14.06 -5.58 -17.53
N GLY A 2 -15.36 -5.91 -17.58
CA GLY A 2 -16.03 -6.68 -16.50
C GLY A 2 -15.46 -8.08 -16.22
N ALA A 3 -15.15 -8.89 -17.24
CA ALA A 3 -14.60 -10.24 -17.05
C ALA A 3 -13.22 -10.22 -16.35
N ARG A 4 -12.28 -9.41 -16.85
CA ARG A 4 -10.95 -9.23 -16.23
C ARG A 4 -11.04 -8.74 -14.78
N SER A 5 -11.92 -7.77 -14.52
CA SER A 5 -12.15 -7.23 -13.18
C SER A 5 -12.65 -8.30 -12.20
N ARG A 6 -13.55 -9.18 -12.66
CA ARG A 6 -14.07 -10.28 -11.86
C ARG A 6 -13.00 -11.32 -11.56
N THR A 7 -12.18 -11.70 -12.54
CA THR A 7 -11.07 -12.63 -12.33
C THR A 7 -10.07 -12.11 -11.31
N ILE A 8 -9.65 -10.84 -11.41
CA ILE A 8 -8.71 -10.24 -10.46
C ILE A 8 -9.31 -10.17 -9.05
N SER A 9 -10.59 -9.80 -8.93
CA SER A 9 -11.30 -9.79 -7.64
C SER A 9 -11.30 -11.17 -6.97
N ILE A 10 -11.64 -12.23 -7.72
CA ILE A 10 -11.65 -13.60 -7.22
C ILE A 10 -10.23 -14.02 -6.80
N LEU A 11 -9.22 -13.74 -7.61
CA LEU A 11 -7.83 -14.06 -7.28
C LEU A 11 -7.39 -13.39 -5.98
N MET A 12 -7.67 -12.09 -5.81
CA MET A 12 -7.34 -11.36 -4.58
C MET A 12 -8.12 -11.89 -3.37
N ALA A 13 -9.38 -12.27 -3.54
CA ALA A 13 -10.18 -12.86 -2.47
C ALA A 13 -9.62 -14.22 -2.04
N VAL A 14 -9.25 -15.09 -3.00
CA VAL A 14 -8.61 -16.38 -2.72
C VAL A 14 -7.27 -16.17 -2.00
N GLN A 15 -6.46 -15.20 -2.43
CA GLN A 15 -5.21 -14.87 -1.75
C GLN A 15 -5.45 -14.32 -0.35
N ALA A 16 -6.45 -13.47 -0.14
CA ALA A 16 -6.79 -12.94 1.19
C ALA A 16 -7.20 -14.07 2.15
N VAL A 17 -8.02 -15.03 1.68
CA VAL A 17 -8.40 -16.21 2.47
C VAL A 17 -7.19 -17.11 2.74
N GLY A 18 -6.35 -17.37 1.74
CA GLY A 18 -5.13 -18.17 1.91
C GLY A 18 -4.16 -17.54 2.90
N ALA A 19 -3.89 -16.25 2.77
CA ALA A 19 -3.06 -15.49 3.70
C ALA A 19 -3.68 -15.46 5.12
N LEU A 20 -5.00 -15.31 5.24
CA LEU A 20 -5.69 -15.37 6.53
C LEU A 20 -5.52 -16.74 7.20
N LEU A 21 -5.62 -17.83 6.45
CA LEU A 21 -5.40 -19.17 6.98
C LEU A 21 -3.96 -19.32 7.50
N VAL A 22 -2.96 -18.84 6.75
CA VAL A 22 -1.56 -18.87 7.23
C VAL A 22 -1.40 -18.03 8.50
N VAL A 23 -1.97 -16.83 8.56
CA VAL A 23 -1.90 -15.96 9.76
C VAL A 23 -2.60 -16.58 10.97
N LEU A 24 -3.70 -17.30 10.78
CA LEU A 24 -4.44 -17.95 11.87
C LEU A 24 -3.77 -19.23 12.36
N LEU A 25 -3.04 -19.93 11.49
CA LEU A 25 -2.36 -21.19 11.80
C LEU A 25 -0.89 -21.01 12.20
N GLY A 26 -0.28 -19.89 11.82
CA GLY A 26 1.12 -19.55 12.10
C GLY A 26 1.31 -18.73 13.38
N GLU A 27 2.55 -18.30 13.61
CA GLU A 27 2.87 -17.40 14.72
C GLU A 27 2.42 -15.97 14.42
N ARG A 28 1.82 -15.31 15.41
CA ARG A 28 1.35 -13.93 15.24
C ARG A 28 2.50 -12.95 15.24
N THR A 29 2.43 -11.98 14.34
CA THR A 29 3.58 -11.11 14.04
C THR A 29 3.36 -9.73 14.59
N LEU A 30 3.19 -9.74 15.91
CA LEU A 30 2.88 -8.57 16.68
C LEU A 30 4.10 -7.64 16.72
N ARG A 31 3.95 -6.46 16.11
CA ARG A 31 4.90 -5.36 16.24
C ARG A 31 4.31 -4.29 17.13
N ALA A 32 5.11 -3.88 18.11
CA ALA A 32 4.75 -2.84 19.05
C ALA A 32 4.77 -1.48 18.36
N VAL A 33 3.70 -0.72 18.55
CA VAL A 33 3.63 0.71 18.29
C VAL A 33 3.93 1.43 19.60
N THR A 34 4.88 2.35 19.58
CA THR A 34 5.41 3.01 20.77
C THR A 34 5.16 4.51 20.75
N VAL A 35 5.17 5.13 21.93
CA VAL A 35 5.18 6.59 22.09
C VAL A 35 6.26 6.98 23.09
N THR A 36 6.94 8.09 22.82
CA THR A 36 7.89 8.70 23.74
C THR A 36 7.36 10.08 24.14
N LEU A 37 7.10 10.28 25.42
CA LEU A 37 6.63 11.55 25.97
C LEU A 37 7.79 12.27 26.68
N PRO A 38 7.80 13.62 26.74
CA PRO A 38 8.86 14.36 27.43
C PRO A 38 9.02 13.90 28.89
N GLY A 39 10.24 13.50 29.26
CA GLY A 39 10.55 13.06 30.62
C GLY A 39 10.04 11.66 30.99
N GLN A 40 9.49 10.90 30.04
CA GLN A 40 9.02 9.52 30.27
C GLN A 40 9.77 8.52 29.38
N PRO A 41 10.02 7.29 29.85
CA PRO A 41 10.59 6.24 29.02
C PRO A 41 9.61 5.85 27.90
N THR A 42 10.15 5.38 26.76
CA THR A 42 9.35 4.90 25.63
C THR A 42 8.39 3.80 26.08
N SER A 43 7.09 4.03 25.86
CA SER A 43 6.02 3.12 26.28
C SER A 43 5.35 2.47 25.07
N THR A 44 4.90 1.22 25.21
CA THR A 44 4.16 0.51 24.16
C THR A 44 2.68 0.89 24.23
N LEU A 45 2.13 1.42 23.13
CA LEU A 45 0.73 1.80 23.00
C LEU A 45 -0.15 0.63 22.56
N SER A 46 0.28 -0.09 21.53
CA SER A 46 -0.51 -1.17 20.93
C SER A 46 0.40 -2.15 20.19
N HIS A 47 -0.18 -3.29 19.82
CA HIS A 47 0.47 -4.26 18.95
C HIS A 47 -0.33 -4.37 17.65
N VAL A 48 0.39 -4.42 16.53
CA VAL A 48 -0.20 -4.63 15.21
C VAL A 48 0.34 -5.94 14.65
N ASP A 49 -0.56 -6.81 14.23
CA ASP A 49 -0.22 -8.01 13.47
C ASP A 49 0.02 -7.64 12.00
N LEU A 50 1.27 -7.77 11.55
CA LEU A 50 1.66 -7.37 10.19
C LEU A 50 1.06 -8.29 9.12
N GLY A 51 0.93 -9.58 9.42
CA GLY A 51 0.27 -10.55 8.54
C GLY A 51 -1.20 -10.20 8.35
N ALA A 52 -1.90 -9.93 9.46
CA ALA A 52 -3.30 -9.51 9.42
C ALA A 52 -3.48 -8.18 8.65
N ALA A 53 -2.56 -7.22 8.79
CA ALA A 53 -2.58 -5.99 8.00
C ALA A 53 -2.48 -6.26 6.50
N MET A 54 -1.66 -7.22 6.07
CA MET A 54 -1.58 -7.60 4.65
C MET A 54 -2.83 -8.35 4.16
N VAL A 55 -3.48 -9.15 5.02
CA VAL A 55 -4.80 -9.74 4.70
C VAL A 55 -5.83 -8.64 4.42
N VAL A 56 -5.84 -7.57 5.22
CA VAL A 56 -6.72 -6.41 5.01
C VAL A 56 -6.42 -5.74 3.66
N VAL A 57 -5.15 -5.55 3.29
CA VAL A 57 -4.77 -5.00 1.97
C VAL A 57 -5.33 -5.85 0.82
N LEU A 58 -5.19 -7.17 0.89
CA LEU A 58 -5.70 -8.09 -0.13
C LEU A 58 -7.23 -8.07 -0.19
N ALA A 59 -7.91 -8.05 0.96
CA ALA A 59 -9.37 -8.00 1.04
C ALA A 59 -9.94 -6.68 0.48
N LEU A 60 -9.33 -5.55 0.81
CA LEU A 60 -9.70 -4.24 0.26
C LEU A 60 -9.50 -4.20 -1.26
N SER A 61 -8.37 -4.73 -1.73
CA SER A 61 -8.09 -4.86 -3.17
C SER A 61 -9.15 -5.73 -3.86
N ALA A 62 -9.50 -6.88 -3.28
CA ALA A 62 -10.53 -7.77 -3.81
C ALA A 62 -11.90 -7.06 -3.90
N ALA A 63 -12.28 -6.31 -2.87
CA ALA A 63 -13.51 -5.53 -2.82
C ALA A 63 -13.53 -4.43 -3.88
N ALA A 64 -12.42 -3.71 -4.08
CA ALA A 64 -12.31 -2.67 -5.09
C ALA A 64 -12.53 -3.21 -6.52
N TRP A 65 -11.95 -4.37 -6.82
CA TRP A 65 -12.16 -5.05 -8.10
C TRP A 65 -13.57 -5.63 -8.26
N ALA A 66 -14.19 -6.10 -7.17
CA ALA A 66 -15.59 -6.56 -7.16
C ALA A 66 -16.54 -5.40 -7.49
N LEU A 67 -16.35 -4.25 -6.83
CA LEU A 67 -17.13 -3.05 -7.07
C LEU A 67 -16.95 -2.54 -8.50
N SER A 68 -15.73 -2.59 -9.05
CA SER A 68 -15.44 -2.28 -10.46
C SER A 68 -16.15 -3.22 -11.44
N ALA A 69 -16.27 -4.51 -11.11
CA ALA A 69 -16.96 -5.48 -11.94
C ALA A 69 -18.48 -5.27 -11.91
N GLY A 70 -19.05 -5.03 -10.72
CA GLY A 70 -20.49 -4.76 -10.52
C GLY A 70 -20.94 -3.39 -11.04
N ALA A 71 -20.02 -2.43 -11.15
CA ALA A 71 -20.22 -1.16 -11.82
C ALA A 71 -20.49 -1.31 -13.33
N GLY A 72 -19.63 -2.08 -14.00
CA GLY A 72 -19.70 -2.28 -15.45
C GLY A 72 -20.93 -3.06 -15.92
N ALA A 73 -21.57 -3.83 -15.03
CA ALA A 73 -22.79 -4.58 -15.33
C ALA A 73 -24.08 -3.76 -15.18
N ARG A 74 -24.05 -2.60 -14.52
CA ARG A 74 -25.25 -1.81 -14.15
C ARG A 74 -25.37 -0.49 -14.94
N SER A 75 -24.92 -0.47 -16.19
CA SER A 75 -24.85 0.76 -17.01
C SER A 75 -26.22 1.23 -17.54
N SER A 76 -27.03 1.84 -16.67
CA SER A 76 -28.14 2.73 -17.05
C SER A 76 -28.22 4.04 -16.23
N GLY A 77 -27.21 4.36 -15.41
CA GLY A 77 -27.13 5.70 -14.78
C GLY A 77 -26.26 5.82 -13.52
N ALA A 78 -25.96 4.71 -12.84
CA ALA A 78 -25.17 4.69 -11.60
C ALA A 78 -23.64 4.58 -11.78
N GLY A 79 -23.15 4.53 -13.03
CA GLY A 79 -21.76 4.20 -13.37
C GLY A 79 -20.70 5.18 -12.85
N ALA A 80 -21.01 6.48 -12.79
CA ALA A 80 -20.05 7.51 -12.39
C ALA A 80 -19.56 7.35 -10.93
N ARG A 81 -20.48 7.07 -9.99
CA ARG A 81 -20.17 6.93 -8.55
C ARG A 81 -19.38 5.66 -8.24
N SER A 82 -19.60 4.60 -9.03
CA SER A 82 -18.89 3.33 -8.89
C SER A 82 -17.45 3.35 -9.40
N SER A 83 -17.13 4.21 -10.38
CA SER A 83 -15.76 4.40 -10.88
C SER A 83 -14.84 5.19 -9.94
N TRP A 84 -15.42 6.13 -9.16
CA TRP A 84 -14.69 6.90 -8.16
C TRP A 84 -14.28 6.03 -6.96
N TRP A 85 -15.21 5.22 -6.44
CA TRP A 85 -14.94 4.35 -5.29
C TRP A 85 -13.82 3.35 -5.57
N SER A 86 -13.86 2.66 -6.71
CA SER A 86 -12.84 1.66 -7.02
C SER A 86 -11.53 2.25 -7.57
N GLY A 87 -11.58 3.40 -8.23
CA GLY A 87 -10.39 4.04 -8.80
C GLY A 87 -9.61 4.92 -7.82
N ALA A 88 -10.24 5.44 -6.75
CA ALA A 88 -9.60 6.38 -5.82
C ALA A 88 -9.48 5.84 -4.39
N LEU A 89 -10.53 5.24 -3.81
CA LEU A 89 -10.50 4.85 -2.39
C LEU A 89 -9.61 3.63 -2.13
N ASP A 90 -9.54 2.71 -3.09
CA ASP A 90 -8.69 1.53 -3.00
C ASP A 90 -7.22 1.88 -2.75
N PRO A 91 -6.51 2.59 -3.66
CA PRO A 91 -5.12 2.97 -3.42
C PRO A 91 -4.94 3.92 -2.23
N LEU A 92 -5.96 4.70 -1.86
CA LEU A 92 -5.91 5.58 -0.68
C LEU A 92 -5.90 4.80 0.65
N LEU A 93 -6.33 3.54 0.66
CA LEU A 93 -6.30 2.67 1.84
C LEU A 93 -5.18 1.64 1.74
N THR A 94 -5.04 0.96 0.60
CA THR A 94 -4.12 -0.17 0.46
C THR A 94 -2.65 0.23 0.46
N THR A 95 -2.31 1.32 -0.25
CA THR A 95 -0.93 1.79 -0.38
C THR A 95 -0.35 2.26 0.96
N PRO A 96 -1.01 3.13 1.74
CA PRO A 96 -0.46 3.57 3.02
C PRO A 96 -0.40 2.46 4.07
N ILE A 97 -1.33 1.49 4.09
CA ILE A 97 -1.25 0.31 4.96
C ILE A 97 -0.02 -0.53 4.59
N THR A 98 0.20 -0.78 3.29
CA THR A 98 1.36 -1.56 2.83
C THR A 98 2.67 -0.88 3.25
N LEU A 99 2.76 0.44 3.10
CA LEU A 99 3.95 1.20 3.47
C LEU A 99 4.15 1.26 5.00
N PHE A 100 3.07 1.32 5.77
CA PHE A 100 3.09 1.20 7.23
C PHE A 100 3.66 -0.16 7.67
N VAL A 101 3.28 -1.26 7.01
CA VAL A 101 3.84 -2.60 7.28
C VAL A 101 5.33 -2.63 6.95
N VAL A 102 5.73 -2.11 5.79
CA VAL A 102 7.15 -2.00 5.40
C VAL A 102 7.95 -1.18 6.41
N ALA A 103 7.40 -0.06 6.89
CA ALA A 103 8.04 0.78 7.90
C ALA A 103 8.27 0.01 9.21
N GLN A 104 7.26 -0.70 9.72
CA GLN A 104 7.41 -1.50 10.93
C GLN A 104 8.39 -2.67 10.79
N LEU A 105 8.45 -3.31 9.61
CA LEU A 105 9.45 -4.35 9.34
C LEU A 105 10.87 -3.80 9.41
N ASN A 106 11.08 -2.54 9.01
CA ASN A 106 12.36 -1.84 9.12
C ASN A 106 12.62 -1.24 10.51
N GLY A 107 11.80 -1.57 11.51
CA GLY A 107 12.03 -1.20 12.90
C GLY A 107 11.46 0.15 13.32
N ILE A 108 10.67 0.81 12.47
CA ILE A 108 9.96 2.04 12.84
C ILE A 108 8.80 1.66 13.76
N ARG A 109 8.83 2.10 15.02
CA ARG A 109 7.79 1.81 16.03
C ARG A 109 7.06 3.04 16.55
N ASP A 110 7.69 4.22 16.45
CA ASP A 110 7.10 5.46 16.93
C ASP A 110 5.79 5.77 16.21
N VAL A 111 4.73 6.00 16.97
CA VAL A 111 3.38 6.25 16.45
C VAL A 111 3.33 7.50 15.57
N GLY A 112 4.09 8.55 15.91
CA GLY A 112 4.16 9.78 15.14
C GLY A 112 4.80 9.54 13.77
N ALA A 113 5.93 8.82 13.74
CA ALA A 113 6.59 8.42 12.50
C ALA A 113 5.69 7.54 11.62
N LEU A 114 5.01 6.55 12.22
CA LEU A 114 4.11 5.65 11.49
C LEU A 114 2.88 6.36 10.91
N VAL A 115 2.26 7.26 11.68
CA VAL A 115 1.16 8.12 11.19
C VAL A 115 1.66 9.05 10.09
N GLY A 116 2.86 9.61 10.22
CA GLY A 116 3.48 10.44 9.18
C GLY A 116 3.71 9.68 7.87
N VAL A 117 4.26 8.46 7.94
CA VAL A 117 4.43 7.56 6.79
C VAL A 117 3.09 7.29 6.11
N TYR A 118 2.06 6.95 6.89
CA TYR A 118 0.72 6.68 6.38
C TYR A 118 0.13 7.92 5.69
N ALA A 119 0.24 9.09 6.31
CA ALA A 119 -0.31 10.34 5.80
C ALA A 119 0.37 10.77 4.48
N LEU A 120 1.71 10.70 4.42
CA LEU A 120 2.48 11.03 3.22
C LEU A 120 2.19 10.07 2.06
N ALA A 121 2.06 8.77 2.34
CA ALA A 121 1.66 7.79 1.34
C ALA A 121 0.25 8.06 0.80
N SER A 122 -0.69 8.37 1.69
CA SER A 122 -2.06 8.77 1.33
C SER A 122 -2.08 10.04 0.47
N ALA A 123 -1.27 11.04 0.83
CA ALA A 123 -1.15 12.29 0.10
C ALA A 123 -0.60 12.08 -1.32
N GLY A 124 0.45 11.26 -1.49
CA GLY A 124 0.98 10.90 -2.80
C GLY A 124 -0.08 10.28 -3.72
N VAL A 125 -0.90 9.37 -3.18
CA VAL A 125 -2.03 8.78 -3.91
C VAL A 125 -3.10 9.83 -4.21
N LEU A 126 -3.42 10.72 -3.27
CA LEU A 126 -4.41 11.77 -3.47
C LEU A 126 -4.05 12.69 -4.65
N PHE A 127 -2.77 13.03 -4.81
CA PHE A 127 -2.31 13.79 -5.97
C PHE A 127 -2.53 13.04 -7.30
N ALA A 128 -2.35 11.72 -7.32
CA ALA A 128 -2.68 10.91 -8.50
C ALA A 128 -4.20 10.87 -8.76
N VAL A 129 -5.02 10.91 -7.71
CA VAL A 129 -6.48 11.01 -7.83
C VAL A 129 -6.89 12.37 -8.40
N VAL A 130 -6.30 13.47 -7.91
CA VAL A 130 -6.53 14.83 -8.41
C VAL A 130 -6.12 14.93 -9.88
N GLN A 131 -4.96 14.38 -10.25
CA GLN A 131 -4.50 14.30 -11.64
C GLN A 131 -5.56 13.68 -12.56
N ARG A 132 -6.18 12.56 -12.14
CA ARG A 132 -7.20 11.87 -12.95
C ARG A 132 -8.49 12.68 -13.10
N ARG A 133 -8.86 13.48 -12.11
CA ARG A 133 -10.03 14.37 -12.20
C ARG A 133 -9.77 15.54 -13.13
N ASP A 134 -8.57 16.10 -13.07
CA ASP A 134 -8.22 17.34 -13.75
C ASP A 134 -7.59 17.10 -15.14
N ASP A 135 -7.36 15.84 -15.54
CA ASP A 135 -6.68 15.48 -16.80
C ASP A 135 -7.34 16.06 -18.06
N ARG A 136 -8.68 16.24 -18.06
CA ARG A 136 -9.40 16.90 -19.16
C ARG A 136 -9.34 18.43 -19.10
N ALA A 137 -9.22 19.00 -17.91
CA ALA A 137 -9.21 20.45 -17.69
C ALA A 137 -7.80 21.07 -17.81
N THR A 138 -6.76 20.28 -17.57
CA THR A 138 -5.37 20.76 -17.46
C THR A 138 -4.57 20.68 -18.77
N GLY A 139 -5.23 20.43 -19.91
CA GLY A 139 -4.54 20.28 -21.21
C GLY A 139 -3.51 19.14 -21.22
N GLY A 140 -3.60 18.21 -20.28
CA GLY A 140 -2.67 17.11 -20.10
C GLY A 140 -1.40 17.41 -19.30
N SER A 141 -1.34 18.50 -18.55
CA SER A 141 -0.27 18.79 -17.58
C SER A 141 -0.17 17.71 -16.50
N ARG A 142 1.06 17.36 -16.07
CA ARG A 142 1.34 16.32 -15.04
C ARG A 142 1.80 16.90 -13.70
N VAL A 143 1.54 18.19 -13.46
CA VAL A 143 1.99 18.90 -12.25
C VAL A 143 1.50 18.22 -10.96
N PRO A 144 0.21 17.87 -10.80
CA PRO A 144 -0.25 17.13 -9.61
C PRO A 144 0.54 15.83 -9.39
N LEU A 145 0.78 15.05 -10.44
CA LEU A 145 1.55 13.81 -10.33
C LEU A 145 3.03 14.06 -9.95
N GLY A 146 3.62 15.14 -10.44
CA GLY A 146 4.97 15.59 -10.05
C GLY A 146 5.05 15.92 -8.56
N LEU A 147 4.12 16.72 -8.04
CA LEU A 147 4.02 17.02 -6.61
C LEU A 147 3.73 15.75 -5.78
N GLY A 148 2.87 14.88 -6.29
CA GLY A 148 2.60 13.57 -5.69
C GLY A 148 3.85 12.71 -5.55
N SER A 149 4.77 12.75 -6.53
CA SER A 149 6.05 12.02 -6.45
C SER A 149 6.99 12.60 -5.40
N ALA A 150 7.05 13.93 -5.28
CA ALA A 150 7.86 14.62 -4.28
C ALA A 150 7.41 14.29 -2.85
N VAL A 151 6.09 14.17 -2.63
CA VAL A 151 5.54 13.74 -1.34
C VAL A 151 5.69 12.23 -1.14
N GLY A 152 5.42 11.44 -2.18
CA GLY A 152 5.41 9.98 -2.13
C GLY A 152 6.78 9.34 -1.93
N ILE A 153 7.87 10.03 -2.27
CA ILE A 153 9.24 9.52 -2.04
C ILE A 153 9.69 9.66 -0.59
N VAL A 154 9.13 10.61 0.17
CA VAL A 154 9.58 10.93 1.54
C VAL A 154 9.50 9.72 2.49
N PRO A 155 8.39 8.96 2.55
CA PRO A 155 8.32 7.76 3.37
C PRO A 155 9.39 6.70 3.05
N TRP A 156 9.77 6.55 1.78
CA TRP A 156 10.84 5.63 1.38
C TRP A 156 12.19 6.10 1.89
N GLY A 157 12.41 7.42 1.97
CA GLY A 157 13.57 8.00 2.64
C GLY A 157 13.62 7.63 4.13
N ILE A 158 12.49 7.73 4.84
CA ILE A 158 12.39 7.33 6.27
C ILE A 158 12.75 5.84 6.43
N VAL A 159 12.20 4.98 5.59
CA VAL A 159 12.50 3.54 5.59
C VAL A 159 13.98 3.27 5.28
N ALA A 160 14.55 3.97 4.28
CA ALA A 160 15.94 3.82 3.90
C ALA A 160 16.91 4.25 5.00
N PHE A 161 16.62 5.35 5.72
CA PHE A 161 17.43 5.78 6.87
C PHE A 161 17.43 4.74 7.98
N HIS A 162 16.31 4.11 8.27
CA HIS A 162 16.26 3.01 9.22
C HIS A 162 17.06 1.80 8.74
N GLN A 163 16.91 1.43 7.46
CA GLN A 163 17.56 0.23 6.93
C GLN A 163 19.09 0.38 6.82
N VAL A 164 19.56 1.50 6.28
CA VAL A 164 20.99 1.81 6.18
C VAL A 164 21.57 2.11 7.56
N GLY A 165 20.85 2.88 8.39
CA GLY A 165 21.25 3.21 9.75
C GLY A 165 21.47 1.97 10.61
N ALA A 166 20.58 0.99 10.52
CA ALA A 166 20.70 -0.30 11.20
C ALA A 166 22.02 -1.03 10.85
N GLY A 167 22.43 -1.00 9.58
CA GLY A 167 23.72 -1.53 9.14
C GLY A 167 24.91 -0.76 9.70
N ILE A 168 24.84 0.57 9.72
CA ILE A 168 25.91 1.44 10.24
C ILE A 168 26.13 1.24 11.74
N VAL A 169 25.06 1.07 12.52
CA VAL A 169 25.14 0.89 13.98
C VAL A 169 25.40 -0.57 14.40
N GLY A 170 25.72 -1.46 13.45
CA GLY A 170 26.12 -2.85 13.74
C GLY A 170 24.96 -3.82 14.00
N HIS A 171 23.71 -3.42 13.72
CA HIS A 171 22.52 -4.27 13.88
C HIS A 171 21.75 -4.39 12.56
N PRO A 172 22.35 -4.98 11.50
CA PRO A 172 21.71 -5.07 10.20
C PRO A 172 20.38 -5.84 10.27
N LEU A 173 19.40 -5.37 9.50
CA LEU A 173 18.10 -6.02 9.41
C LEU A 173 18.22 -7.39 8.72
N PRO A 174 17.31 -8.34 9.03
CA PRO A 174 17.25 -9.62 8.33
C PRO A 174 17.12 -9.43 6.81
N GLY A 175 17.82 -10.25 6.02
CA GLY A 175 17.83 -10.12 4.56
C GLY A 175 16.44 -10.17 3.92
N ILE A 176 15.51 -10.95 4.49
CA ILE A 176 14.12 -11.02 4.04
C ILE A 176 13.38 -9.68 4.18
N VAL A 177 13.67 -8.88 5.20
CA VAL A 177 13.10 -7.53 5.35
C VAL A 177 13.57 -6.60 4.24
N VAL A 178 14.86 -6.70 3.86
CA VAL A 178 15.42 -5.95 2.74
C VAL A 178 14.72 -6.34 1.43
N VAL A 179 14.54 -7.64 1.19
CA VAL A 179 13.82 -8.15 0.01
C VAL A 179 12.37 -7.64 -0.04
N ILE A 180 11.63 -7.69 1.07
CA ILE A 180 10.26 -7.15 1.15
C ILE A 180 10.24 -5.65 0.82
N THR A 181 11.17 -4.90 1.40
CA THR A 181 11.27 -3.43 1.21
C THR A 181 11.54 -3.09 -0.25
N LEU A 182 12.54 -3.74 -0.87
CA LEU A 182 12.88 -3.52 -2.28
C LEU A 182 11.76 -3.95 -3.21
N THR A 183 11.07 -5.06 -2.90
CA THR A 183 9.92 -5.53 -3.68
C THR A 183 8.79 -4.49 -3.66
N ALA A 184 8.45 -3.97 -2.47
CA ALA A 184 7.43 -2.94 -2.33
C ALA A 184 7.83 -1.64 -3.07
N LEU A 185 9.10 -1.24 -3.00
CA LEU A 185 9.63 -0.06 -3.70
C LEU A 185 9.52 -0.22 -5.22
N VAL A 186 9.97 -1.35 -5.76
CA VAL A 186 9.92 -1.63 -7.20
C VAL A 186 8.47 -1.65 -7.70
N ALA A 187 7.55 -2.24 -6.94
CA ALA A 187 6.13 -2.22 -7.28
C ALA A 187 5.57 -0.79 -7.32
N ALA A 188 5.89 0.04 -6.31
CA ALA A 188 5.45 1.44 -6.26
C ALA A 188 6.03 2.28 -7.41
N VAL A 189 7.32 2.09 -7.75
CA VAL A 189 7.96 2.76 -8.88
C VAL A 189 7.33 2.31 -10.21
N ALA A 190 7.08 1.01 -10.38
CA ALA A 190 6.46 0.48 -11.58
C ALA A 190 5.03 1.03 -11.78
N GLU A 191 4.23 1.08 -10.71
CA GLU A 191 2.91 1.71 -10.72
C GLU A 191 3.00 3.20 -11.10
N PHE A 192 3.93 3.93 -10.48
CA PHE A 192 4.13 5.35 -10.75
C PHE A 192 4.50 5.60 -12.21
N VAL A 193 5.45 4.83 -12.76
CA VAL A 193 5.86 4.94 -14.16
C VAL A 193 4.70 4.64 -15.11
N ALA A 194 3.90 3.61 -14.82
CA ALA A 194 2.70 3.29 -15.61
C ALA A 194 1.67 4.44 -15.54
N THR A 195 1.47 5.02 -14.36
CA THR A 195 0.59 6.18 -14.16
C THR A 195 1.08 7.41 -14.92
N TRP A 196 2.38 7.68 -14.87
CA TRP A 196 3.04 8.75 -15.62
C TRP A 196 2.86 8.58 -17.13
N ARG A 197 2.92 7.35 -17.62
CA ARG A 197 2.67 6.98 -19.03
C ARG A 197 1.18 6.92 -19.39
N ARG A 198 0.26 7.30 -18.49
CA ARG A 198 -1.21 7.22 -18.65
C ARG A 198 -1.74 5.80 -18.90
N GLN A 199 -0.97 4.78 -18.51
CA GLN A 199 -1.37 3.38 -18.62
C GLN A 199 -2.13 2.94 -17.38
N LEU A 200 -3.31 3.53 -17.13
CA LEU A 200 -4.05 3.37 -15.87
C LEU A 200 -4.41 1.91 -15.56
N VAL A 201 -4.71 1.11 -16.58
CA VAL A 201 -4.99 -0.33 -16.41
C VAL A 201 -3.72 -1.08 -15.99
N ALA A 202 -2.57 -0.77 -16.60
CA ALA A 202 -1.29 -1.38 -16.24
C ALA A 202 -0.88 -0.98 -14.82
N ALA A 203 -1.04 0.29 -14.46
CA ALA A 203 -0.78 0.78 -13.10
C ALA A 203 -1.62 0.02 -12.06
N ALA A 204 -2.92 -0.14 -12.31
CA ALA A 204 -3.80 -0.90 -11.42
C ALA A 204 -3.38 -2.37 -11.26
N VAL A 205 -2.99 -3.03 -12.36
CA VAL A 205 -2.52 -4.42 -12.33
C VAL A 205 -1.18 -4.54 -11.59
N LEU A 206 -0.22 -3.67 -11.89
CA LEU A 206 1.09 -3.65 -11.24
C LEU A 206 0.97 -3.44 -9.73
N ARG A 207 0.11 -2.50 -9.32
CA ARG A 207 -0.20 -2.27 -7.91
C ARG A 207 -0.75 -3.52 -7.23
N THR A 208 -1.74 -4.18 -7.84
CA THR A 208 -2.34 -5.39 -7.26
C THR A 208 -1.37 -6.56 -7.19
N ALA A 209 -0.54 -6.74 -8.22
CA ALA A 209 0.53 -7.74 -8.22
C ALA A 209 1.58 -7.42 -7.15
N GLY A 210 1.92 -6.14 -6.97
CA GLY A 210 2.80 -5.66 -5.91
C GLY A 210 2.27 -5.99 -4.51
N PHE A 211 0.99 -5.68 -4.24
CA PHE A 211 0.37 -6.01 -2.97
C PHE A 211 0.32 -7.52 -2.72
N ALA A 212 -0.03 -8.32 -3.72
CA ALA A 212 -0.01 -9.77 -3.61
C ALA A 212 1.38 -10.29 -3.25
N LEU A 213 2.40 -9.84 -3.97
CA LEU A 213 3.78 -10.28 -3.75
C LEU A 213 4.28 -9.87 -2.36
N VAL A 214 4.08 -8.62 -1.96
CA VAL A 214 4.46 -8.14 -0.63
C VAL A 214 3.68 -8.89 0.45
N ALA A 215 2.39 -9.12 0.28
CA ALA A 215 1.57 -9.83 1.25
C ALA A 215 2.09 -11.25 1.51
N TRP A 216 2.39 -11.99 0.44
CA TRP A 216 2.92 -13.35 0.58
C TRP A 216 4.35 -13.37 1.12
N LEU A 217 5.21 -12.42 0.73
CA LEU A 217 6.54 -12.32 1.32
C LEU A 217 6.46 -12.00 2.82
N VAL A 218 5.55 -11.12 3.23
CA VAL A 218 5.31 -10.82 4.64
C VAL A 218 4.78 -12.06 5.34
N VAL A 219 3.68 -12.65 4.88
CA VAL A 219 3.05 -13.81 5.52
C VAL A 219 3.95 -15.06 5.56
N ALA A 220 4.88 -15.23 4.61
CA ALA A 220 5.81 -16.36 4.59
C ALA A 220 7.15 -16.09 5.30
N ALA A 221 7.52 -14.83 5.51
CA ALA A 221 8.70 -14.44 6.28
C ALA A 221 8.48 -14.47 7.80
N LEU A 222 7.27 -14.86 8.19
CA LEU A 222 6.67 -14.73 9.50
C LEU A 222 6.11 -16.10 9.90
#